data_AF-L8HFJ8-F1
#
_entry.id   AF-L8HFJ8-F1
#
_cell.length_a   1.000
_cell.length_b   1.000
_cell.length_c   1.000
_cell.angle_alpha   90.00
_cell.angle_beta   90.00
_cell.angle_gamma   90.00
#
_symmetry.space_group_name_H-M   'P 1'
#
loop_
_entity.id
_entity.type
_entity.pdbx_description
1 polymer ?
#
loop_
_entity_poly.entity_id
_entity_poly.type
_entity_poly.pdbx_seq_one_letter_code
_entity_poly.pdbx_strand_id
1 'polypeptide(L)'
;MAQTSSYRFDHIAVGVWSIADAVPFLEDELGGRPLGGAPNPVFASAQWEFANGGVLEVLASGLLFVSVHVADGKFLFMCQALDPPPFLDEASLNKNFMHQFLTSGGPRVHHVTFKCDPM
;
A
#
# COMPACT_ATOMS: atom_id res chain seq x y z
N MET A 1 -24.68 31.68 -9.98
CA MET A 1 -23.79 31.40 -8.83
C MET A 1 -22.82 30.32 -9.28
N ALA A 2 -21.51 30.52 -9.10
CA ALA A 2 -20.53 29.49 -9.45
C ALA A 2 -20.61 28.35 -8.42
N GLN A 3 -20.76 27.13 -8.92
CA GLN A 3 -20.96 25.92 -8.13
C GLN A 3 -19.58 25.30 -7.85
N THR A 4 -19.21 25.12 -6.58
CA THR A 4 -17.89 24.59 -6.20
C THR A 4 -18.02 23.19 -5.61
N SER A 5 -17.48 22.18 -6.29
CA SER A 5 -17.22 20.85 -5.73
C SER A 5 -16.27 20.96 -4.53
N SER A 6 -16.51 20.20 -3.46
CA SER A 6 -15.56 20.11 -2.34
C SER A 6 -14.60 18.94 -2.53
N TYR A 7 -13.31 19.21 -2.34
CA TYR A 7 -12.28 18.18 -2.26
C TYR A 7 -11.91 17.96 -0.80
N ARG A 8 -11.89 16.70 -0.37
CA ARG A 8 -11.41 16.30 0.95
C ARG A 8 -10.20 15.41 0.81
N PHE A 9 -9.18 15.68 1.60
CA PHE A 9 -8.02 14.81 1.69
C PHE A 9 -8.44 13.42 2.16
N ASP A 10 -7.91 12.38 1.52
CA ASP A 10 -8.27 10.99 1.83
C ASP A 10 -7.08 10.22 2.41
N HIS A 11 -6.04 10.00 1.60
CA HIS A 11 -4.86 9.26 2.03
C HIS A 11 -3.60 9.63 1.23
N ILE A 12 -2.44 9.29 1.78
CA ILE A 12 -1.15 9.26 1.07
C ILE A 12 -0.82 7.81 0.78
N ALA A 13 -0.33 7.50 -0.42
CA ALA A 13 0.23 6.20 -0.72
C ALA A 13 1.75 6.26 -0.80
N VAL A 14 2.43 5.35 -0.12
CA VAL A 14 3.88 5.17 -0.17
C VAL A 14 4.24 3.81 -0.77
N GLY A 15 5.12 3.80 -1.77
CA GLY A 15 5.68 2.57 -2.29
C GLY A 15 6.86 2.12 -1.44
N VAL A 16 6.91 0.83 -1.09
CA VAL A 16 7.98 0.18 -0.34
C VAL A 16 8.35 -1.16 -0.98
N TRP A 17 9.54 -1.67 -0.65
CA TRP A 17 9.96 -3.00 -1.13
C TRP A 17 9.19 -4.15 -0.48
N SER A 18 8.84 -4.00 0.80
CA SER A 18 8.12 -4.99 1.60
C SER A 18 7.17 -4.25 2.54
N ILE A 19 5.88 -4.61 2.49
CA ILE A 19 4.89 -4.11 3.45
C ILE A 19 5.24 -4.62 4.85
N ALA A 20 5.65 -5.88 4.97
CA ALA A 20 5.99 -6.51 6.25
C ALA A 20 7.13 -5.77 6.96
N ASP A 21 8.14 -5.32 6.22
CA ASP A 21 9.29 -4.59 6.79
C ASP A 21 8.89 -3.19 7.28
N ALA A 22 7.81 -2.63 6.75
CA ALA A 22 7.28 -1.34 7.19
C ALA A 22 6.40 -1.44 8.44
N VAL A 23 5.84 -2.61 8.76
CA VAL A 23 4.88 -2.79 9.87
C VAL A 23 5.41 -2.30 11.21
N PRO A 24 6.64 -2.64 11.66
CA PRO A 24 7.13 -2.17 12.97
C PRO A 24 7.17 -0.64 13.05
N PHE A 25 7.58 0.03 11.97
CA PHE A 25 7.58 1.48 11.92
C PHE A 25 6.15 2.06 11.93
N LEU A 26 5.25 1.47 11.14
CA LEU A 26 3.87 1.95 11.01
C LEU A 26 3.05 1.78 12.29
N GLU A 27 3.18 0.64 12.96
CA GLU A 27 2.37 0.29 14.13
C GLU A 27 3.06 0.69 15.44
N ASP A 28 4.33 0.35 15.63
CA ASP A 28 5.01 0.56 16.92
C ASP A 28 5.55 1.98 17.08
N GLU A 29 6.18 2.54 16.04
CA GLU A 29 6.76 3.88 16.11
C GLU A 29 5.74 4.99 15.84
N LEU A 30 4.91 4.82 14.81
CA LEU A 30 3.91 5.82 14.40
C LEU A 30 2.54 5.63 15.04
N GLY A 31 2.27 4.49 15.69
CA GLY A 31 0.99 4.21 16.34
C GLY A 31 -0.17 3.94 15.39
N GLY A 32 0.13 3.53 14.15
CA GLY A 32 -0.85 3.25 13.12
C GLY A 32 -1.68 2.02 13.45
N ARG A 33 -2.98 2.08 13.16
CA ARG A 33 -3.91 0.96 13.29
C ARG A 33 -4.23 0.39 11.91
N PRO A 34 -3.98 -0.90 11.65
CA PRO A 34 -4.30 -1.50 10.37
C PRO A 34 -5.82 -1.43 10.07
N LEU A 35 -6.14 -1.03 8.84
CA LEU A 35 -7.51 -0.97 8.30
C LEU A 35 -7.83 -2.15 7.39
N GLY A 36 -6.81 -2.74 6.76
CA GLY A 36 -6.94 -3.85 5.82
C GLY A 36 -6.05 -3.66 4.59
N GLY A 37 -6.03 -4.66 3.73
CA GLY A 37 -5.21 -4.68 2.52
C GLY A 37 -5.60 -5.82 1.61
N ALA A 38 -5.14 -5.76 0.37
CA ALA A 38 -5.37 -6.81 -0.61
C ALA A 38 -4.19 -6.95 -1.57
N PRO A 39 -3.80 -8.19 -1.93
CA PRO A 39 -2.90 -8.42 -3.04
C PRO A 39 -3.65 -8.29 -4.37
N ASN A 40 -2.95 -7.87 -5.41
CA ASN A 40 -3.33 -8.10 -6.80
C ASN A 40 -2.11 -8.56 -7.62
N PRO A 41 -2.29 -9.06 -8.85
CA PRO A 41 -1.18 -9.60 -9.64
C PRO A 41 -0.05 -8.62 -9.94
N VAL A 42 -0.26 -7.30 -9.76
CA VAL A 42 0.71 -6.25 -10.07
C VAL A 42 1.36 -5.68 -8.80
N PHE A 43 0.58 -5.47 -7.75
CA PHE A 43 1.03 -4.91 -6.47
C PHE A 43 0.17 -5.42 -5.32
N ALA A 44 0.72 -5.37 -4.10
CA ALA A 44 -0.04 -5.49 -2.87
C ALA A 44 -0.27 -4.11 -2.27
N SER A 45 -1.43 -3.89 -1.66
CA SER A 45 -1.71 -2.69 -0.86
C SER A 45 -2.21 -3.03 0.53
N ALA A 46 -1.90 -2.18 1.50
CA ALA A 46 -2.45 -2.21 2.84
C ALA A 46 -2.54 -0.79 3.42
N GLN A 47 -3.52 -0.56 4.30
CA GLN A 47 -3.78 0.77 4.86
C GLN A 47 -3.71 0.78 6.39
N TRP A 48 -3.18 1.87 6.93
CA TRP A 48 -3.16 2.17 8.36
C TRP A 48 -3.83 3.51 8.62
N GLU A 49 -4.66 3.56 9.65
CA GLU A 49 -5.23 4.79 10.20
C GLU A 49 -4.36 5.30 11.36
N PHE A 50 -4.19 6.61 11.42
CA PHE A 50 -3.45 7.31 12.46
C PHE A 50 -4.37 8.28 13.21
N ALA A 51 -3.82 8.93 14.24
CA ALA A 51 -4.53 9.96 14.99
C ALA A 51 -5.17 11.01 14.06
N ASN A 52 -6.37 11.48 14.43
CA ASN A 52 -7.18 12.43 13.66
C ASN A 52 -7.70 11.90 12.31
N GLY A 53 -7.71 10.58 12.10
CA GLY A 53 -8.28 9.95 10.91
C GLY A 53 -7.40 10.04 9.66
N GLY A 54 -6.11 10.35 9.82
CA GLY A 54 -5.15 10.31 8.71
C GLY A 54 -4.91 8.89 8.25
N VAL A 55 -4.85 8.65 6.94
CA VAL A 55 -4.64 7.31 6.38
C VAL A 55 -3.37 7.27 5.53
N LEU A 56 -2.54 6.26 5.78
CA LEU A 56 -1.42 5.90 4.94
C LEU A 56 -1.71 4.57 4.25
N GLU A 57 -1.65 4.56 2.92
CA GLU A 57 -1.62 3.34 2.12
C GLU A 57 -0.18 2.97 1.80
N VAL A 58 0.16 1.70 1.94
CA VAL A 58 1.48 1.15 1.65
C VAL A 58 1.34 0.19 0.49
N LEU A 59 2.15 0.41 -0.54
CA LEU A 59 2.15 -0.36 -1.77
C LEU A 59 3.47 -1.11 -1.91
N ALA A 60 3.44 -2.39 -2.26
CA ALA A 60 4.63 -3.16 -2.63
C ALA A 60 4.42 -3.88 -3.95
N SER A 61 5.51 -4.18 -4.66
CA SER A 61 5.42 -4.96 -5.90
C SER A 61 4.84 -6.35 -5.60
N GLY A 62 3.90 -6.81 -6.44
CA GLY A 62 3.09 -8.03 -6.22
C GLY A 62 3.86 -9.35 -6.28
N LEU A 63 5.19 -9.30 -6.29
CA LEU A 63 6.08 -10.44 -6.13
C LEU A 63 6.03 -11.06 -4.72
N LEU A 64 5.64 -10.25 -3.72
CA LEU A 64 5.42 -10.69 -2.35
C LEU A 64 3.92 -10.77 -2.10
N PHE A 65 3.41 -11.98 -1.92
CA PHE A 65 2.07 -12.18 -1.38
C PHE A 65 2.05 -11.65 0.05
N VAL A 66 1.08 -10.80 0.36
CA VAL A 66 0.74 -10.43 1.72
C VAL A 66 -0.59 -11.11 2.04
N SER A 67 -0.53 -12.27 2.70
CA SER A 67 -1.75 -12.81 3.31
C SER A 67 -2.03 -11.99 4.55
N VAL A 68 -3.14 -11.25 4.53
CA VAL A 68 -3.70 -10.58 5.70
C VAL A 68 -4.53 -11.62 6.46
N HIS A 69 -3.97 -12.21 7.51
CA HIS A 69 -4.75 -13.08 8.40
C HIS A 69 -5.30 -12.22 9.54
N VAL A 70 -6.61 -12.24 9.75
CA VAL A 70 -7.21 -11.67 10.96
C VAL A 70 -7.27 -12.79 12.00
N ALA A 71 -6.34 -12.78 12.95
CA ALA A 71 -6.38 -13.67 14.11
C ALA A 71 -6.48 -12.80 15.37
N ASP A 72 -7.48 -13.04 16.21
CA ASP A 72 -7.70 -12.30 17.47
C ASP A 72 -7.76 -10.76 17.32
N GLY A 73 -8.27 -10.28 16.19
CA GLY A 73 -8.34 -8.84 15.88
C GLY A 73 -7.00 -8.21 15.46
N LYS A 74 -5.96 -9.01 15.24
CA LYS A 74 -4.67 -8.56 14.69
C LYS A 74 -4.58 -8.89 13.21
N PHE A 75 -4.09 -7.94 12.43
CA PHE A 75 -3.75 -8.13 11.03
C PHE A 75 -2.33 -8.70 10.96
N LEU A 76 -2.21 -9.94 10.52
CA LEU A 76 -0.92 -10.56 10.24
C LEU A 76 -0.57 -10.27 8.80
N PHE A 77 0.49 -9.50 8.55
CA PHE A 77 1.04 -9.26 7.21
C PHE A 77 2.14 -10.28 6.95
N MET A 78 1.78 -11.45 6.42
CA MET A 78 2.79 -12.45 6.05
C MET A 78 3.28 -12.20 4.63
N CYS A 79 4.55 -11.82 4.50
CA CYS A 79 5.28 -11.89 3.25
C CYS A 79 5.53 -13.36 2.90
N GLN A 80 4.88 -13.87 1.86
CA GLN A 80 5.33 -15.10 1.19
C GLN A 80 5.74 -14.72 -0.23
N ALA A 81 6.97 -15.06 -0.60
CA ALA A 81 7.31 -15.14 -2.02
C ALA A 81 6.34 -16.15 -2.65
N LEU A 82 5.62 -15.75 -3.69
CA LEU A 82 4.90 -16.72 -4.50
C LEU A 82 5.93 -17.63 -5.16
N ASP A 83 5.76 -18.94 -5.02
CA ASP A 83 6.56 -19.94 -5.71
C ASP A 83 5.67 -20.73 -6.69
N PRO A 84 5.79 -20.49 -8.01
CA PRO A 84 6.60 -19.47 -8.67
C PRO A 84 5.94 -18.07 -8.63
N PRO A 85 6.71 -16.98 -8.75
CA PRO A 85 6.14 -15.63 -8.78
C PRO A 85 5.24 -15.45 -10.01
N PRO A 86 4.18 -14.63 -9.93
CA PRO A 86 3.19 -14.47 -10.99
C PRO A 86 3.74 -13.74 -12.22
N PHE A 87 4.97 -13.23 -12.15
CA PHE A 87 5.74 -12.72 -13.29
C PHE A 87 6.70 -13.82 -13.75
N LEU A 88 6.38 -14.47 -14.86
CA LEU A 88 7.11 -15.63 -15.38
C LEU A 88 8.47 -15.28 -16.06
N ASP A 89 8.88 -14.02 -16.10
CA ASP A 89 10.22 -13.61 -16.57
C ASP A 89 10.64 -12.21 -16.07
N GLU A 90 11.95 -11.93 -16.07
CA GLU A 90 12.50 -10.61 -15.73
C GLU A 90 11.95 -9.49 -16.62
N ALA A 91 11.58 -9.78 -17.87
CA ALA A 91 11.03 -8.79 -18.79
C ALA A 91 9.66 -8.27 -18.33
N SER A 92 8.85 -9.13 -17.71
CA SER A 92 7.54 -8.80 -17.13
C SER A 92 7.70 -8.05 -15.82
N LEU A 93 8.68 -8.43 -14.99
CA LEU A 93 9.04 -7.69 -13.79
C LEU A 93 9.51 -6.26 -14.12
N ASN A 94 10.36 -6.11 -15.13
CA ASN A 94 10.85 -4.81 -15.57
C ASN A 94 9.75 -3.91 -16.17
N LYS A 95 8.58 -4.45 -16.52
CA LYS A 95 7.40 -3.68 -16.97
C LYS A 95 6.44 -3.34 -15.84
N ASN A 96 6.60 -3.97 -14.67
CA ASN A 96 5.77 -3.69 -13.50
C ASN A 96 6.04 -2.26 -13.01
N PHE A 97 5.01 -1.41 -13.01
CA PHE A 97 5.16 -0.01 -12.63
C PHE A 97 5.69 0.16 -11.20
N MET A 98 5.30 -0.71 -10.26
CA MET A 98 5.74 -0.64 -8.88
C MET A 98 7.21 -1.04 -8.76
N HIS A 99 7.64 -2.06 -9.53
CA HIS A 99 9.05 -2.41 -9.61
C HIS A 99 9.89 -1.27 -10.21
N GLN A 100 9.47 -0.69 -11.34
CA GLN A 100 10.16 0.47 -11.94
C GLN A 100 10.19 1.67 -11.00
N PHE A 101 9.08 1.94 -10.31
CA PHE A 101 8.98 3.00 -9.31
C PHE A 101 10.02 2.78 -8.23
N LEU A 102 10.06 1.62 -7.58
CA LEU A 102 11.02 1.35 -6.50
C LEU A 102 12.47 1.32 -7.00
N THR A 103 12.75 0.72 -8.15
CA THR A 103 14.10 0.66 -8.73
C THR A 103 14.62 2.05 -9.12
N SER A 104 13.76 2.96 -9.56
CA SER A 104 14.17 4.30 -10.00
C SER A 104 14.52 5.28 -8.86
N GLY A 105 14.11 4.99 -7.62
CA GLY A 105 14.30 5.97 -6.54
C GLY A 105 14.00 5.48 -5.12
N GLY A 106 13.93 4.17 -4.92
CA GLY A 106 13.63 3.55 -3.64
C GLY A 106 12.23 3.86 -3.09
N PRO A 107 12.01 3.56 -1.79
CA PRO A 107 10.75 3.82 -1.12
C PRO A 107 10.42 5.32 -1.06
N ARG A 108 9.21 5.70 -1.48
CA ARG A 108 8.76 7.11 -1.54
C ARG A 108 7.24 7.25 -1.71
N VAL A 109 6.73 8.47 -1.59
CA VAL A 109 5.33 8.81 -1.89
C VAL A 109 5.05 8.51 -3.37
N HIS A 110 4.02 7.70 -3.61
CA HIS A 110 3.55 7.36 -4.95
C HIS A 110 2.43 8.30 -5.42
N HIS A 111 1.44 8.54 -4.56
CA HIS A 111 0.33 9.44 -4.87
C HIS A 111 -0.32 10.00 -3.61
N VAL A 112 -1.10 11.06 -3.78
CA VAL A 112 -1.94 11.67 -2.75
C VAL A 112 -3.36 11.70 -3.28
N THR A 113 -4.30 11.15 -2.52
CA THR A 113 -5.69 10.97 -2.93
C THR A 113 -6.59 11.99 -2.25
N PHE A 114 -7.51 12.56 -3.03
CA PHE A 114 -8.61 13.38 -2.54
C PHE A 114 -9.93 12.74 -2.94
N LYS A 115 -10.87 12.66 -2.00
CA LYS A 115 -12.27 12.39 -2.30
C LYS A 115 -12.89 13.65 -2.90
N CYS A 116 -13.55 13.48 -4.04
CA CYS A 116 -14.40 14.49 -4.63
C CYS A 116 -15.83 14.16 -4.23
N ASP A 117 -16.46 15.03 -3.45
CA ASP A 117 -17.86 14.84 -3.12
C ASP A 117 -18.71 15.19 -4.33
N PRO A 118 -19.57 14.25 -4.79
CA PRO A 118 -20.62 14.64 -5.70
C PRO A 118 -21.57 15.62 -5.00
N MET A 119 -22.28 16.38 -5.83
CA MET A 119 -23.34 17.30 -5.41
C MET A 119 -24.39 16.60 -4.54
#